data_AF-A0A1D8GGE3-F1
#
_entry.id   AF-A0A1D8GGE3-F1
#
_cell.length_a   1.000
_cell.length_b   1.000
_cell.length_c   1.000
_cell.angle_alpha   90.00
_cell.angle_beta   90.00
_cell.angle_gamma   90.00
#
_symmetry.space_group_name_H-M   'P 1'
#
loop_
_entity.id
_entity.type
_entity.pdbx_description
1 polymer ?
#
loop_
_entity_poly.entity_id
_entity_poly.type
_entity_poly.pdbx_seq_one_letter_code
_entity_poly.pdbx_strand_id
1 'polypeptide(L)'
;MKKKKIMSLVLCSLLAVLVPFTVFGQIENNNCYQCTIDLELTDFDNGEYWIQKITYENGATTTINPVDRFTFLMINNNFIPNVDIRNEKGYSLAPIRLISEELGGQVEWDKEKNAAFIQYKNNEIILNAGDENAVINGKTVVLPAAAQIVDDRMYVPLRAVAEAFSADINYNINGIMPFGNPLISIDTRIKKVTKEEAVKLAGAAMEQAYTTFLKNDRYVDGTDSSNKVLAEIRQKIDHIKYKDELAGYWILEGPYEILVDKSTGALFFKYGTNGTGGSASYMEGIYPVDVNDIDVFTRDYFAG
;
A
#
# COMPACT_ATOMS: atom_id res chain seq x y z
N MET A 1 -63.12 -44.41 29.81
CA MET A 1 -62.30 -43.50 30.64
C MET A 1 -60.93 -43.35 30.02
N LYS A 2 -60.50 -42.09 29.88
CA LYS A 2 -59.31 -41.60 29.18
C LYS A 2 -58.00 -42.10 29.82
N LYS A 3 -57.05 -42.58 29.00
CA LYS A 3 -55.61 -42.33 29.22
C LYS A 3 -54.92 -42.07 27.88
N LYS A 4 -54.51 -40.81 27.71
CA LYS A 4 -53.76 -40.28 26.56
C LYS A 4 -52.40 -41.00 26.48
N LYS A 5 -52.07 -41.60 25.33
CA LYS A 5 -50.67 -41.88 24.96
C LYS A 5 -50.13 -40.62 24.31
N ILE A 6 -49.20 -39.97 25.00
CA ILE A 6 -48.39 -38.86 24.47
C ILE A 6 -47.40 -39.50 23.50
N MET A 7 -47.60 -39.25 22.21
CA MET A 7 -46.64 -39.58 21.15
C MET A 7 -45.58 -38.48 21.16
N SER A 8 -44.38 -38.81 21.64
CA SER A 8 -43.25 -37.88 21.61
C SER A 8 -42.79 -37.73 20.16
N LEU A 9 -43.19 -36.63 19.53
CA LEU A 9 -42.67 -36.18 18.26
C LEU A 9 -41.23 -35.70 18.51
N VAL A 10 -40.23 -36.50 18.12
CA VAL A 10 -38.85 -36.03 18.08
C VAL A 10 -38.76 -35.06 16.92
N LEU A 11 -38.85 -33.77 17.25
CA LEU A 11 -38.56 -32.68 16.34
C LEU A 11 -37.04 -32.73 16.08
N CYS A 12 -36.65 -33.30 14.93
CA CYS A 12 -35.30 -33.12 14.39
C CYS A 12 -35.10 -31.63 14.13
N SER A 13 -34.57 -30.91 15.11
CA SER A 13 -33.95 -29.61 14.90
C SER A 13 -32.78 -29.84 13.97
N LEU A 14 -32.95 -29.50 12.69
CA LEU A 14 -31.84 -29.11 11.84
C LEU A 14 -31.14 -27.96 12.57
N LEU A 15 -30.10 -28.29 13.34
CA LEU A 15 -28.98 -27.40 13.54
C LEU A 15 -28.39 -27.22 12.14
N ALA A 16 -28.88 -26.21 11.42
CA ALA A 16 -28.08 -25.57 10.40
C ALA A 16 -26.84 -25.07 11.13
N VAL A 17 -25.78 -25.89 11.11
CA VAL A 17 -24.44 -25.42 11.38
C VAL A 17 -24.21 -24.37 10.31
N LEU A 18 -24.42 -23.11 10.71
CA LEU A 18 -23.83 -21.95 10.05
C LEU A 18 -22.33 -22.18 10.13
N VAL A 19 -21.82 -22.98 9.18
CA VAL A 19 -20.43 -22.88 8.79
C VAL A 19 -20.31 -21.42 8.38
N PRO A 20 -19.43 -20.62 9.01
CA PRO A 20 -19.17 -19.30 8.51
C PRO A 20 -18.75 -19.51 7.06
N PHE A 21 -19.59 -19.04 6.13
CA PHE A 21 -19.11 -18.76 4.79
C PHE A 21 -17.96 -17.79 5.03
N THR A 22 -16.74 -18.29 4.92
CA THR A 22 -15.57 -17.44 4.72
C THR A 22 -15.92 -16.64 3.49
N VAL A 23 -16.24 -15.38 3.70
CA VAL A 23 -16.40 -14.41 2.63
C VAL A 23 -15.06 -14.43 1.91
N PHE A 24 -15.02 -15.08 0.73
CA PHE A 24 -13.94 -14.88 -0.21
C PHE A 24 -13.86 -13.38 -0.47
N GLY A 25 -12.72 -12.76 -0.16
CA GLY A 25 -12.41 -11.40 -0.57
C GLY A 25 -12.69 -10.30 0.45
N GLN A 26 -12.49 -10.55 1.76
CA GLN A 26 -12.00 -9.45 2.59
C GLN A 26 -10.49 -9.40 2.39
N ILE A 27 -10.03 -8.55 1.47
CA ILE A 27 -8.61 -8.22 1.34
C ILE A 27 -8.18 -7.75 2.73
N GLU A 28 -7.31 -8.52 3.40
CA GLU A 28 -6.59 -8.00 4.56
C GLU A 28 -5.89 -6.73 4.09
N ASN A 29 -6.16 -5.60 4.75
CA ASN A 29 -5.50 -4.34 4.42
C ASN A 29 -3.99 -4.60 4.35
N ASN A 30 -3.35 -4.26 3.24
CA ASN A 30 -1.93 -4.49 3.03
C ASN A 30 -1.23 -3.15 2.84
N ASN A 31 -1.46 -2.21 3.75
CA ASN A 31 -1.15 -0.80 3.55
C ASN A 31 0.16 -0.40 4.24
N CYS A 32 0.73 -1.33 5.01
CA CYS A 32 1.93 -1.15 5.80
C CYS A 32 3.05 -2.06 5.28
N TYR A 33 4.29 -1.65 5.53
CA TYR A 33 5.44 -2.51 5.33
C TYR A 33 6.54 -2.20 6.34
N GLN A 34 7.41 -3.18 6.57
CA GLN A 34 8.65 -3.06 7.30
C GLN A 34 9.80 -3.53 6.41
N CYS A 35 10.86 -2.73 6.31
CA CYS A 35 12.11 -3.06 5.63
C CYS A 35 13.19 -3.34 6.69
N THR A 36 13.84 -4.49 6.57
CA THR A 36 14.93 -4.95 7.43
C THR A 36 16.00 -5.65 6.61
N ILE A 37 17.15 -5.93 7.20
CA ILE A 37 18.17 -6.78 6.57
C ILE A 37 17.67 -8.23 6.55
N ASP A 38 17.81 -8.88 5.40
CA ASP A 38 17.59 -10.31 5.25
C ASP A 38 18.81 -11.07 5.79
N LEU A 39 18.69 -11.61 7.01
CA LEU A 39 19.79 -12.30 7.68
C LEU A 39 20.17 -13.64 7.02
N GLU A 40 19.26 -14.23 6.24
CA GLU A 40 19.49 -15.54 5.60
C GLU A 40 20.21 -15.37 4.26
N LEU A 41 19.87 -14.32 3.52
CA LEU A 41 20.44 -14.08 2.20
C LEU A 41 21.69 -13.19 2.23
N THR A 42 21.88 -12.39 3.29
CA THR A 42 23.04 -11.50 3.40
C THR A 42 24.31 -12.27 3.76
N ASP A 43 25.33 -12.18 2.89
CA ASP A 43 26.70 -12.57 3.24
C ASP A 43 27.37 -11.42 3.99
N PHE A 44 27.43 -11.51 5.32
CA PHE A 44 28.01 -10.47 6.17
C PHE A 44 29.55 -10.45 6.15
N ASP A 45 30.18 -11.57 5.79
CA ASP A 45 31.63 -11.72 5.86
C ASP A 45 32.30 -11.26 4.56
N ASN A 46 31.67 -11.57 3.42
CA ASN A 46 32.25 -11.33 2.09
C ASN A 46 31.33 -10.57 1.14
N GLY A 47 30.06 -10.33 1.50
CA GLY A 47 29.10 -9.64 0.65
C GLY A 47 29.37 -8.13 0.57
N GLU A 48 29.25 -7.58 -0.64
CA GLU A 48 29.41 -6.14 -0.86
C GLU A 48 28.20 -5.34 -0.34
N TYR A 49 27.02 -5.96 -0.32
CA TYR A 49 25.76 -5.30 0.05
C TYR A 49 24.89 -6.21 0.92
N TRP A 50 24.18 -5.61 1.86
CA TRP A 50 23.20 -6.31 2.69
C TRP A 50 21.85 -6.37 1.98
N ILE A 51 21.37 -7.58 1.79
CA ILE A 51 20.09 -7.86 1.14
C ILE A 51 18.97 -7.41 2.08
N GLN A 52 17.92 -6.82 1.52
CA GLN A 52 16.83 -6.24 2.29
C GLN A 52 15.56 -7.04 2.09
N LYS A 53 14.84 -7.26 3.18
CA LYS A 53 13.55 -7.93 3.24
C LYS A 53 12.48 -6.92 3.61
N ILE A 54 11.54 -6.74 2.69
CA ILE A 54 10.30 -6.01 2.91
C ILE A 54 9.26 -7.03 3.35
N THR A 55 8.69 -6.84 4.53
CA THR A 55 7.57 -7.62 5.05
C THR A 55 6.33 -6.72 5.04
N TYR A 56 5.28 -7.17 4.36
CA TYR A 56 4.01 -6.46 4.31
C TYR A 56 3.07 -6.93 5.43
N GLU A 57 2.00 -6.16 5.66
CA GLU A 57 1.01 -6.43 6.71
C GLU A 57 0.35 -7.81 6.58
N ASN A 58 0.09 -8.27 5.35
CA ASN A 58 -0.44 -9.61 5.08
C ASN A 58 0.59 -10.75 5.19
N GLY A 59 1.80 -10.46 5.67
CA GLY A 59 2.89 -11.42 5.86
C GLY A 59 3.65 -11.80 4.59
N ALA A 60 3.24 -11.33 3.40
CA ALA A 60 4.02 -11.49 2.19
C ALA A 60 5.37 -10.75 2.31
N THR A 61 6.34 -11.17 1.50
CA THR A 61 7.67 -10.57 1.50
C THR A 61 8.19 -10.28 0.10
N THR A 62 8.91 -9.18 -0.05
CA THR A 62 9.71 -8.85 -1.22
C THR A 62 11.16 -8.72 -0.79
N THR A 63 12.08 -9.34 -1.52
CA THR A 63 13.51 -9.18 -1.28
C THR A 63 14.08 -8.21 -2.31
N ILE A 64 14.85 -7.22 -1.87
CA ILE A 64 15.54 -6.28 -2.75
C ILE A 64 17.04 -6.24 -2.44
N ASN A 65 17.83 -6.02 -3.48
CA ASN A 65 19.23 -5.63 -3.35
C ASN A 65 19.32 -4.10 -3.40
N PRO A 66 20.02 -3.43 -2.47
CA PRO A 66 20.10 -1.97 -2.45
C PRO A 66 20.72 -1.33 -3.70
N VAL A 67 21.48 -2.08 -4.51
CA VAL A 67 22.02 -1.54 -5.79
C VAL A 67 21.06 -1.71 -6.97
N ASP A 68 20.09 -2.61 -6.87
CA ASP A 68 19.12 -2.85 -7.93
C ASP A 68 17.92 -1.92 -7.78
N ARG A 69 17.43 -1.41 -8.90
CA ARG A 69 16.17 -0.65 -8.92
C ARG A 69 14.99 -1.61 -8.97
N PHE A 70 14.21 -1.60 -7.89
CA PHE A 70 12.96 -2.34 -7.79
C PHE A 70 11.77 -1.39 -7.85
N THR A 71 10.82 -1.63 -8.77
CA THR A 71 9.60 -0.81 -8.85
C THR A 71 8.47 -1.46 -8.06
N PHE A 72 7.99 -0.76 -7.04
CA PHE A 72 6.88 -1.20 -6.22
C PHE A 72 5.54 -0.79 -6.83
N LEU A 73 4.49 -1.57 -6.54
CA LEU A 73 3.12 -1.28 -6.92
C LEU A 73 2.23 -1.19 -5.69
N MET A 74 1.34 -0.21 -5.70
CA MET A 74 0.23 -0.10 -4.75
C MET A 74 -1.08 0.10 -5.52
N ILE A 75 -2.11 -0.67 -5.19
CA ILE A 75 -3.46 -0.55 -5.76
C ILE A 75 -4.45 -0.32 -4.62
N ASN A 76 -5.22 0.76 -4.67
CA ASN A 76 -6.22 1.11 -3.66
C ASN A 76 -5.65 1.13 -2.22
N ASN A 77 -4.41 1.63 -2.08
CA ASN A 77 -3.59 1.63 -0.86
C ASN A 77 -3.05 0.27 -0.38
N ASN A 78 -3.34 -0.83 -1.09
CA ASN A 78 -2.72 -2.12 -0.82
C ASN A 78 -1.42 -2.25 -1.61
N PHE A 79 -0.32 -2.56 -0.93
CA PHE A 79 0.91 -2.99 -1.57
C PHE A 79 0.69 -4.32 -2.28
N ILE A 80 1.17 -4.41 -3.52
CA ILE A 80 1.15 -5.66 -4.29
C ILE A 80 2.60 -6.19 -4.37
N PRO A 81 2.94 -7.24 -3.60
CA PRO A 81 4.30 -7.78 -3.55
C PRO A 81 4.73 -8.42 -4.87
N ASN A 82 6.04 -8.34 -5.18
CA ASN A 82 6.68 -9.10 -6.27
C ASN A 82 6.03 -8.96 -7.66
N VAL A 83 5.46 -7.80 -7.98
CA VAL A 83 4.92 -7.54 -9.32
C VAL A 83 6.06 -7.35 -10.32
N ASP A 84 6.02 -8.08 -11.42
CA ASP A 84 6.92 -7.87 -12.55
C ASP A 84 6.48 -6.63 -13.32
N ILE A 85 7.11 -5.48 -13.03
CA ILE A 85 6.92 -4.23 -13.75
C ILE A 85 8.08 -4.03 -14.70
N ARG A 86 7.77 -3.95 -15.99
CA ARG A 86 8.76 -3.81 -17.05
C ARG A 86 8.78 -2.38 -17.56
N ASN A 87 9.96 -1.78 -17.63
CA ASN A 87 10.11 -0.46 -18.22
C ASN A 87 10.56 -0.61 -19.67
N GLU A 88 9.67 -0.30 -20.61
CA GLU A 88 9.96 -0.37 -22.04
C GLU A 88 9.64 0.97 -22.72
N LYS A 89 10.63 1.52 -23.44
CA LYS A 89 10.50 2.79 -24.18
C LYS A 89 9.94 3.96 -23.35
N GLY A 90 10.23 3.97 -22.04
CA GLY A 90 9.76 5.01 -21.12
C GLY A 90 8.38 4.76 -20.50
N TYR A 91 7.77 3.59 -20.74
CA TYR A 91 6.49 3.19 -20.16
C TYR A 91 6.67 2.03 -19.20
N SER A 92 5.97 2.07 -18.07
CA SER A 92 5.89 0.95 -17.14
C SER A 92 4.74 0.03 -17.54
N LEU A 93 5.06 -1.22 -17.83
CA LEU A 93 4.14 -2.26 -18.24
C LEU A 93 3.99 -3.28 -17.13
N ALA A 94 2.77 -3.75 -16.91
CA ALA A 94 2.47 -4.78 -15.92
C ALA A 94 1.46 -5.80 -16.45
N PRO A 95 1.39 -7.01 -15.86
CA PRO A 95 0.40 -8.02 -16.23
C PRO A 95 -1.03 -7.51 -16.06
N ILE A 96 -1.78 -7.39 -17.15
CA ILE A 96 -3.13 -6.79 -17.13
C ILE A 96 -4.10 -7.56 -16.23
N ARG A 97 -3.98 -8.89 -16.19
CA ARG A 97 -4.81 -9.74 -15.34
C ARG A 97 -4.68 -9.36 -13.87
N LEU A 98 -3.45 -9.23 -13.38
CA LEU A 98 -3.15 -8.85 -12.00
C LEU A 98 -3.77 -7.49 -11.67
N ILE A 99 -3.51 -6.46 -12.49
CA ILE A 99 -4.04 -5.12 -12.24
C ILE A 99 -5.58 -5.11 -12.25
N SER A 100 -6.18 -5.81 -13.21
CA SER A 100 -7.64 -5.88 -13.34
C SER A 100 -8.28 -6.57 -12.16
N GLU A 101 -7.75 -7.73 -11.74
CA GLU A 101 -8.29 -8.51 -10.61
C GLU A 101 -8.14 -7.76 -9.28
N GLU A 102 -7.00 -7.10 -9.04
CA GLU A 102 -6.79 -6.24 -7.85
C GLU A 102 -7.74 -5.04 -7.80
N LEU A 103 -8.15 -4.52 -8.96
CA LEU A 103 -9.17 -3.49 -9.07
C LEU A 103 -10.61 -4.04 -8.98
N GLY A 104 -10.79 -5.36 -8.95
CA GLY A 104 -12.10 -6.03 -8.90
C GLY A 104 -12.75 -6.27 -10.27
N GLY A 105 -11.97 -6.22 -11.34
CA GLY A 105 -12.35 -6.61 -12.70
C GLY A 105 -12.18 -8.11 -12.95
N GLN A 106 -12.81 -8.58 -14.03
CA GLN A 106 -12.72 -9.96 -14.51
C GLN A 106 -11.99 -10.00 -15.84
N VAL A 107 -11.12 -10.98 -16.04
CA VAL A 107 -10.31 -11.11 -17.27
C VAL A 107 -10.52 -12.47 -17.93
N GLU A 108 -11.08 -12.45 -19.13
CA GLU A 108 -11.20 -13.59 -20.03
C GLU A 108 -10.15 -13.50 -21.15
N TRP A 109 -9.56 -14.63 -21.50
CA TRP A 109 -8.59 -14.72 -22.59
C TRP A 109 -9.20 -15.49 -23.77
N ASP A 110 -9.25 -14.85 -24.94
CA ASP A 110 -9.61 -15.48 -26.20
C ASP A 110 -8.32 -15.85 -26.95
N LYS A 111 -8.03 -17.15 -26.95
CA LYS A 111 -6.83 -17.69 -27.60
C LYS A 111 -6.90 -17.62 -29.13
N GLU A 112 -8.10 -17.68 -29.73
CA GLU A 112 -8.25 -17.61 -31.18
C GLU A 112 -7.99 -16.20 -31.69
N LYS A 113 -8.42 -15.20 -30.93
CA LYS A 113 -8.20 -13.77 -31.25
C LYS A 113 -6.90 -13.21 -30.70
N ASN A 114 -6.17 -13.95 -29.85
CA ASN A 114 -5.07 -13.44 -29.04
C ASN A 114 -5.44 -12.15 -28.30
N ALA A 115 -6.61 -12.17 -27.65
CA ALA A 115 -7.21 -10.99 -27.05
C ALA A 115 -7.59 -11.22 -25.58
N ALA A 116 -7.33 -10.22 -24.75
CA ALA A 116 -7.85 -10.14 -23.39
C ALA A 116 -9.14 -9.30 -23.39
N PHE A 117 -10.20 -9.89 -22.84
CA PHE A 117 -11.48 -9.23 -22.58
C PHE A 117 -11.59 -8.97 -21.09
N ILE A 118 -11.77 -7.70 -20.72
CA ILE A 118 -11.80 -7.28 -19.33
C ILE A 118 -13.12 -6.59 -19.05
N GLN A 119 -13.85 -7.10 -18.07
CA GLN A 119 -15.05 -6.48 -17.55
C GLN A 119 -14.75 -5.87 -16.19
N TYR A 120 -14.98 -4.57 -16.04
CA TYR A 120 -14.84 -3.87 -14.76
C TYR A 120 -15.98 -2.88 -14.57
N LYS A 121 -16.85 -3.14 -13.58
CA LYS A 121 -18.09 -2.35 -13.39
C LYS A 121 -18.86 -2.27 -14.72
N ASN A 122 -19.03 -1.06 -15.27
CA ASN A 122 -19.71 -0.81 -16.54
C ASN A 122 -18.74 -0.66 -17.72
N ASN A 123 -17.44 -0.90 -17.51
CA ASN A 123 -16.42 -0.77 -18.53
C ASN A 123 -16.08 -2.14 -19.15
N GLU A 124 -16.03 -2.17 -20.47
CA GLU A 124 -15.52 -3.27 -21.28
C GLU A 124 -14.22 -2.83 -21.95
N ILE A 125 -13.17 -3.63 -21.80
CA ILE A 125 -11.86 -3.35 -22.37
C ILE A 125 -11.41 -4.58 -23.17
N ILE A 126 -11.00 -4.36 -24.42
CA ILE A 126 -10.46 -5.40 -25.31
C ILE A 126 -9.04 -5.00 -25.70
N LEU A 127 -8.10 -5.91 -25.48
CA LEU A 127 -6.68 -5.73 -25.77
C LEU A 127 -6.19 -6.89 -26.63
N ASN A 128 -5.65 -6.60 -27.81
CA ASN A 128 -5.08 -7.61 -28.71
C ASN A 128 -3.56 -7.65 -28.56
N ALA A 129 -2.97 -8.84 -28.50
CA ALA A 129 -1.52 -8.98 -28.44
C ALA A 129 -0.85 -8.45 -29.72
N GLY A 130 0.19 -7.65 -29.55
CA GLY A 130 0.93 -6.98 -30.61
C GLY A 130 0.26 -5.70 -31.14
N ASP A 131 -0.92 -5.32 -30.62
CA ASP A 131 -1.65 -4.14 -31.07
C ASP A 131 -1.45 -2.96 -30.09
N GLU A 132 -1.29 -1.78 -30.67
CA GLU A 132 -1.31 -0.51 -29.94
C GLU A 132 -2.74 0.01 -29.77
N ASN A 133 -3.74 -0.59 -30.40
CA ASN A 133 -5.13 -0.19 -30.25
C ASN A 133 -5.82 -1.05 -29.18
N ALA A 134 -6.30 -0.38 -28.14
CA ALA A 134 -7.28 -0.95 -27.21
C ALA A 134 -8.69 -0.53 -27.60
N VAL A 135 -9.70 -1.34 -27.30
CA VAL A 135 -11.11 -0.93 -27.39
C VAL A 135 -11.64 -0.77 -25.98
N ILE A 136 -12.03 0.44 -25.60
CA ILE A 136 -12.61 0.76 -24.29
C ILE A 136 -14.02 1.26 -24.51
N ASN A 137 -15.03 0.55 -24.02
CA ASN A 137 -16.45 0.87 -24.19
C ASN A 137 -16.84 1.13 -25.66
N GLY A 138 -16.35 0.26 -26.55
CA GLY A 138 -16.58 0.35 -27.99
C GLY A 138 -15.80 1.45 -28.72
N LYS A 139 -14.92 2.21 -28.03
CA LYS A 139 -14.07 3.23 -28.64
C LYS A 139 -12.63 2.78 -28.72
N THR A 140 -12.00 2.97 -29.87
CA THR A 140 -10.56 2.72 -30.03
C THR A 140 -9.73 3.78 -29.32
N VAL A 141 -8.78 3.34 -28.50
CA VAL A 141 -7.80 4.16 -27.79
C VAL A 141 -6.41 3.67 -28.15
N VAL A 142 -5.53 4.58 -28.54
CA VAL A 142 -4.14 4.27 -28.88
C VAL A 142 -3.31 4.21 -27.60
N LEU A 143 -2.72 3.05 -27.35
CA LEU A 143 -1.79 2.77 -26.29
C LEU A 143 -0.42 3.38 -26.62
N PRO A 144 0.31 3.86 -25.62
CA PRO A 144 1.68 4.36 -25.83
C PRO A 144 2.70 3.26 -26.18
N ALA A 145 2.36 2.00 -25.90
CA ALA A 145 3.11 0.83 -26.33
C ALA A 145 2.14 -0.34 -26.51
N ALA A 146 2.43 -1.23 -27.47
CA ALA A 146 1.59 -2.37 -27.78
C ALA A 146 1.39 -3.29 -26.58
N ALA A 147 0.19 -3.88 -26.46
CA ALA A 147 -0.02 -4.97 -25.53
C ALA A 147 0.84 -6.16 -25.97
N GLN A 148 1.61 -6.76 -25.06
CA GLN A 148 2.57 -7.81 -25.43
C GLN A 148 2.44 -9.03 -24.53
N ILE A 149 2.62 -10.22 -25.09
CA ILE A 149 2.69 -11.45 -24.30
C ILE A 149 4.15 -11.72 -23.97
N VAL A 150 4.46 -11.81 -22.68
CA VAL A 150 5.75 -12.32 -22.22
C VAL A 150 5.54 -13.29 -21.08
N ASP A 151 6.22 -14.43 -21.13
CA ASP A 151 6.10 -15.52 -20.13
C ASP A 151 4.63 -15.85 -19.83
N ASP A 152 3.85 -16.06 -20.89
CA ASP A 152 2.41 -16.37 -20.88
C ASP A 152 1.49 -15.34 -20.19
N ARG A 153 1.98 -14.10 -19.99
CA ARG A 153 1.22 -12.99 -19.41
C ARG A 153 1.14 -11.84 -20.40
N MET A 154 -0.03 -11.24 -20.53
CA MET A 154 -0.21 -10.01 -21.30
C MET A 154 0.20 -8.80 -20.45
N TYR A 155 1.22 -8.08 -20.91
CA TYR A 155 1.71 -6.84 -20.35
C TYR A 155 1.14 -5.67 -21.14
N VAL A 156 0.73 -4.63 -20.42
CA VAL A 156 0.20 -3.41 -21.00
C VAL A 156 0.68 -2.18 -20.23
N PRO A 157 0.72 -0.99 -20.85
CA PRO A 157 1.10 0.24 -20.17
C PRO A 157 0.15 0.54 -18.99
N LEU A 158 0.69 0.66 -17.78
CA LEU A 158 -0.08 0.86 -16.54
C LEU A 158 -0.98 2.10 -16.60
N ARG A 159 -0.53 3.18 -17.24
CA ARG A 159 -1.33 4.40 -17.40
C ARG A 159 -2.59 4.17 -18.24
N ALA A 160 -2.49 3.41 -19.33
CA ALA A 160 -3.64 3.10 -20.17
C ALA A 160 -4.68 2.26 -19.41
N VAL A 161 -4.22 1.33 -18.56
CA VAL A 161 -5.10 0.58 -17.66
C VAL A 161 -5.76 1.50 -16.65
N ALA A 162 -5.00 2.35 -15.97
CA ALA A 162 -5.56 3.29 -15.01
C ALA A 162 -6.65 4.17 -15.65
N GLU A 163 -6.41 4.71 -16.84
CA GLU A 163 -7.39 5.51 -17.58
C GLU A 163 -8.66 4.71 -17.93
N ALA A 164 -8.51 3.48 -18.42
CA ALA A 164 -9.64 2.60 -18.76
C ALA A 164 -10.50 2.25 -17.53
N PHE A 165 -9.89 2.18 -16.35
CA PHE A 165 -10.56 1.93 -15.08
C PHE A 165 -11.02 3.22 -14.38
N SER A 166 -10.80 4.39 -15.00
CA SER A 166 -11.04 5.71 -14.37
C SER A 166 -10.35 5.84 -13.01
N ALA A 167 -9.13 5.32 -12.93
CA ALA A 167 -8.28 5.32 -11.75
C ALA A 167 -7.29 6.48 -11.79
N ASP A 168 -6.97 7.02 -10.62
CA ASP A 168 -5.82 7.89 -10.47
C ASP A 168 -4.54 7.05 -10.54
N ILE A 169 -3.48 7.59 -11.15
CA ILE A 169 -2.15 6.96 -11.18
C ILE A 169 -1.07 7.98 -10.85
N ASN A 170 -0.15 7.60 -9.96
CA ASN A 170 0.99 8.41 -9.56
C ASN A 170 2.27 7.58 -9.58
N TYR A 171 3.37 8.22 -10.01
CA TYR A 171 4.71 7.65 -10.06
C TYR A 171 5.58 8.44 -9.09
N ASN A 172 5.90 7.84 -7.95
CA ASN A 172 6.64 8.48 -6.86
C ASN A 172 8.04 7.89 -6.75
N ILE A 173 9.04 8.75 -6.52
CA ILE A 173 10.42 8.36 -6.21
C ILE A 173 10.94 9.05 -4.93
N ASN A 174 10.04 9.66 -4.15
CA ASN A 174 10.34 10.66 -3.12
C ASN A 174 10.37 10.07 -1.70
N GLY A 175 10.96 8.89 -1.51
CA GLY A 175 11.27 8.33 -0.18
C GLY A 175 10.16 7.54 0.51
N ILE A 176 9.05 7.26 -0.19
CA ILE A 176 8.00 6.36 0.32
C ILE A 176 8.50 4.91 0.38
N MET A 177 9.35 4.51 -0.57
CA MET A 177 9.98 3.19 -0.60
C MET A 177 11.48 3.28 -0.30
N PRO A 178 12.07 2.21 0.28
CA PRO A 178 13.48 2.18 0.67
C PRO A 178 14.42 2.46 -0.50
N PHE A 179 15.56 3.08 -0.21
CA PHE A 179 16.66 3.33 -1.16
C PHE A 179 16.25 4.15 -2.40
N GLY A 180 15.19 4.95 -2.28
CA GLY A 180 14.66 5.77 -3.39
C GLY A 180 14.09 4.92 -4.53
N ASN A 181 13.65 3.70 -4.22
CA ASN A 181 12.98 2.87 -5.19
C ASN A 181 11.64 3.49 -5.62
N PRO A 182 11.26 3.38 -6.90
CA PRO A 182 10.00 3.94 -7.37
C PRO A 182 8.80 3.18 -6.81
N LEU A 183 7.73 3.93 -6.52
CA LEU A 183 6.39 3.42 -6.24
C LEU A 183 5.42 3.92 -7.30
N ILE A 184 4.79 3.00 -8.00
CA ILE A 184 3.61 3.29 -8.81
C ILE A 184 2.39 3.04 -7.94
N SER A 185 1.52 4.04 -7.78
CA SER A 185 0.26 3.89 -7.05
C SER A 185 -0.92 4.12 -7.98
N ILE A 186 -1.92 3.24 -7.89
CA ILE A 186 -3.19 3.30 -8.62
C ILE A 186 -4.32 3.30 -7.60
N ASP A 187 -5.34 4.13 -7.80
CA ASP A 187 -6.47 4.16 -6.87
C ASP A 187 -7.78 4.54 -7.56
N THR A 188 -8.82 3.74 -7.34
CA THR A 188 -10.19 3.92 -7.87
C THR A 188 -11.21 4.29 -6.80
N ARG A 189 -10.79 4.38 -5.54
CA ARG A 189 -11.66 4.69 -4.40
C ARG A 189 -12.03 6.17 -4.43
N ILE A 190 -13.23 6.45 -3.93
CA ILE A 190 -13.75 7.81 -3.80
C ILE A 190 -12.86 8.60 -2.82
N LYS A 191 -12.36 9.76 -3.25
CA LYS A 191 -11.59 10.67 -2.39
C LYS A 191 -12.57 11.54 -1.61
N LYS A 192 -12.61 11.37 -0.29
CA LYS A 192 -13.50 12.10 0.62
C LYS A 192 -12.78 13.19 1.40
N VAL A 193 -11.46 13.10 1.50
CA VAL A 193 -10.62 13.99 2.30
C VAL A 193 -9.88 14.91 1.35
N THR A 194 -10.14 16.21 1.47
CA THR A 194 -9.38 17.25 0.77
C THR A 194 -7.99 17.40 1.39
N LYS A 195 -7.08 18.03 0.64
CA LYS A 195 -5.72 18.33 1.13
C LYS A 195 -5.75 19.19 2.40
N GLU A 196 -6.64 20.18 2.46
CA GLU A 196 -6.79 21.07 3.61
C GLU A 196 -7.36 20.33 4.83
N GLU A 197 -8.30 19.40 4.63
CA GLU A 197 -8.79 18.52 5.68
C GLU A 197 -7.71 17.55 6.17
N ALA A 198 -6.88 17.02 5.27
CA ALA A 198 -5.78 16.14 5.64
C ALA A 198 -4.78 16.82 6.59
N VAL A 199 -4.40 18.07 6.30
CA VAL A 199 -3.54 18.87 7.19
C VAL A 199 -4.19 19.08 8.56
N LYS A 200 -5.50 19.37 8.61
CA LYS A 200 -6.24 19.53 9.88
C LYS A 200 -6.33 18.22 10.68
N LEU A 201 -6.61 17.10 10.02
CA LEU A 201 -6.67 15.78 10.63
C LEU A 201 -5.32 15.40 11.23
N ALA A 202 -4.24 15.58 10.47
CA ALA A 202 -2.89 15.35 10.95
C ALA A 202 -2.52 16.25 12.13
N GLY A 203 -2.80 17.55 12.04
CA GLY A 203 -2.57 18.48 13.15
C GLY A 203 -3.27 18.03 14.42
N ALA A 204 -4.58 17.77 14.36
CA ALA A 204 -5.35 17.32 15.52
C ALA A 204 -4.84 15.98 16.10
N ALA A 205 -4.51 15.01 15.24
CA ALA A 205 -3.94 13.73 15.67
C ALA A 205 -2.57 13.91 16.36
N MET A 206 -1.70 14.79 15.82
CA MET A 206 -0.38 15.03 16.37
C MET A 206 -0.42 15.78 17.70
N GLU A 207 -1.37 16.69 17.91
CA GLU A 207 -1.60 17.31 19.22
C GLU A 207 -1.96 16.29 20.29
N GLN A 208 -2.86 15.36 19.95
CA GLN A 208 -3.24 14.27 20.85
C GLN A 208 -2.05 13.35 21.12
N ALA A 209 -1.35 12.91 20.07
CA ALA A 209 -0.16 12.07 20.18
C ALA A 209 0.92 12.72 21.06
N TYR A 210 1.15 14.02 20.92
CA TYR A 210 2.11 14.77 21.74
C TYR A 210 1.69 14.81 23.21
N THR A 211 0.41 15.08 23.48
CA THR A 211 -0.14 15.04 24.84
C THR A 211 -0.01 13.65 25.48
N THR A 212 -0.19 12.59 24.70
CA THR A 212 0.05 11.21 25.14
C THR A 212 1.53 10.98 25.43
N PHE A 213 2.41 11.36 24.51
CA PHE A 213 3.86 11.19 24.63
C PHE A 213 4.45 11.92 25.85
N LEU A 214 3.92 13.09 26.21
CA LEU A 214 4.34 13.84 27.40
C LEU A 214 4.17 13.09 28.73
N LYS A 215 3.41 11.99 28.75
CA LYS A 215 3.26 11.12 29.93
C LYS A 215 4.39 10.09 30.07
N ASN A 216 5.31 10.05 29.11
CA ASN A 216 6.37 9.06 29.05
C ASN A 216 7.54 9.41 29.99
N ASP A 217 7.51 8.89 31.22
CA ASP A 217 8.55 9.18 32.23
C ASP A 217 9.98 8.75 31.82
N ARG A 218 10.11 7.88 30.80
CA ARG A 218 11.42 7.41 30.33
C ARG A 218 12.11 8.44 29.43
N TYR A 219 11.36 9.07 28.53
CA TYR A 219 11.92 10.00 27.54
C TYR A 219 11.62 11.46 27.88
N VAL A 220 10.62 11.72 28.72
CA VAL A 220 10.21 13.04 29.21
C VAL A 220 10.71 13.22 30.64
N ASP A 221 12.03 13.15 30.80
CA ASP A 221 12.71 13.14 32.10
C ASP A 221 13.08 14.54 32.65
N GLY A 222 12.75 15.59 31.89
CA GLY A 222 13.03 16.98 32.23
C GLY A 222 14.48 17.42 32.01
N THR A 223 15.37 16.56 31.50
CA THR A 223 16.73 16.95 31.14
C THR A 223 16.75 17.94 29.98
N ASP A 224 17.81 18.75 29.87
CA ASP A 224 17.97 19.68 28.75
C ASP A 224 17.93 18.98 27.38
N SER A 225 18.46 17.74 27.31
CA SER A 225 18.44 16.93 26.10
C SER A 225 17.00 16.53 25.71
N SER A 226 16.24 15.98 26.66
CA SER A 226 14.82 15.65 26.46
C SER A 226 14.03 16.89 26.03
N ASN A 227 14.17 18.00 26.76
CA ASN A 227 13.42 19.23 26.50
C ASN A 227 13.72 19.81 25.10
N LYS A 228 14.95 19.68 24.61
CA LYS A 228 15.31 20.08 23.24
C LYS A 228 14.61 19.24 22.19
N VAL A 229 14.55 17.92 22.37
CA VAL A 229 13.85 17.01 21.44
C VAL A 229 12.34 17.28 21.45
N LEU A 230 11.76 17.49 22.63
CA LEU A 230 10.34 17.85 22.76
C LEU A 230 10.01 19.17 22.04
N ALA A 231 10.89 20.17 22.16
CA ALA A 231 10.74 21.44 21.43
C ALA A 231 10.82 21.25 19.91
N GLU A 232 11.67 20.35 19.41
CA GLU A 232 11.75 20.01 17.99
C GLU A 232 10.46 19.34 17.49
N ILE A 233 9.95 18.34 18.22
CA ILE A 233 8.70 17.66 17.89
C ILE A 233 7.57 18.69 17.85
N ARG A 234 7.44 19.53 18.89
CA ARG A 234 6.44 20.61 18.96
C ARG A 234 6.52 21.54 17.75
N GLN A 235 7.72 22.01 17.41
CA GLN A 235 7.93 22.87 16.25
C GLN A 235 7.45 22.19 14.95
N LYS A 236 7.75 20.90 14.77
CA LYS A 236 7.29 20.16 13.59
C LYS A 236 5.77 19.96 13.55
N ILE A 237 5.11 19.81 14.71
CA ILE A 237 3.64 19.77 14.80
C ILE A 237 3.04 21.12 14.38
N ASP A 238 3.60 22.23 14.88
CA ASP A 238 3.15 23.60 14.56
C ASP A 238 3.25 23.95 13.06
N HIS A 239 4.10 23.24 12.32
CA HIS A 239 4.39 23.51 10.91
C HIS A 239 3.97 22.37 9.98
N ILE A 240 3.04 21.50 10.41
CA ILE A 240 2.50 20.45 9.54
C ILE A 240 1.91 21.07 8.28
N LYS A 241 2.34 20.59 7.12
CA LYS A 241 1.94 21.12 5.82
C LYS A 241 2.00 20.06 4.74
N TYR A 242 1.26 20.30 3.67
CA TYR A 242 1.33 19.48 2.46
C TYR A 242 2.74 19.45 1.88
N LYS A 243 3.19 18.25 1.48
CA LYS A 243 4.48 18.01 0.83
C LYS A 243 4.31 17.45 -0.58
N ASP A 244 3.55 16.36 -0.72
CA ASP A 244 3.40 15.60 -1.98
C ASP A 244 2.12 14.74 -1.94
N GLU A 245 1.89 13.91 -2.95
CA GLU A 245 0.77 12.96 -2.97
C GLU A 245 1.08 11.65 -3.70
N LEU A 246 0.37 10.60 -3.30
CA LEU A 246 0.18 9.36 -4.07
C LEU A 246 -1.26 9.32 -4.61
N ALA A 247 -1.59 8.34 -5.44
CA ALA A 247 -2.96 8.17 -5.94
C ALA A 247 -3.99 8.07 -4.79
N GLY A 248 -3.62 7.42 -3.68
CA GLY A 248 -4.49 7.23 -2.52
C GLY A 248 -4.11 7.95 -1.23
N TYR A 249 -3.02 8.74 -1.22
CA TYR A 249 -2.54 9.43 -0.02
C TYR A 249 -2.20 10.90 -0.28
N TRP A 250 -2.53 11.76 0.67
CA TRP A 250 -1.84 13.03 0.85
C TRP A 250 -0.58 12.79 1.68
N ILE A 251 0.57 13.32 1.26
CA ILE A 251 1.83 13.25 2.01
C ILE A 251 2.08 14.60 2.65
N LEU A 252 2.28 14.61 3.96
CA LEU A 252 2.51 15.80 4.76
C LEU A 252 3.88 15.75 5.41
N GLU A 253 4.51 16.91 5.52
CA GLU A 253 5.65 17.14 6.39
C GLU A 253 5.15 17.37 7.82
N GLY A 254 5.81 16.76 8.82
CA GLY A 254 5.46 16.84 10.23
C GLY A 254 6.56 16.24 11.12
N PRO A 255 6.25 15.81 12.35
CA PRO A 255 7.20 15.10 13.21
C PRO A 255 7.83 13.88 12.54
N TYR A 256 7.03 13.17 11.76
CA TYR A 256 7.47 12.23 10.74
C TYR A 256 6.83 12.64 9.41
N GLU A 257 7.19 11.95 8.32
CA GLU A 257 6.37 12.03 7.12
C GLU A 257 5.03 11.33 7.39
N ILE A 258 3.92 12.04 7.14
CA ILE A 258 2.56 11.58 7.45
C ILE A 258 1.82 11.31 6.15
N LEU A 259 1.33 10.10 5.99
CA LEU A 259 0.44 9.73 4.90
C LEU A 259 -1.00 9.78 5.42
N VAL A 260 -1.86 10.54 4.76
CA VAL A 260 -3.30 10.62 5.07
C VAL A 260 -4.09 10.01 3.92
N ASP A 261 -4.81 8.93 4.19
CA ASP A 261 -5.63 8.22 3.20
C ASP A 261 -6.72 9.16 2.67
N LYS A 262 -6.74 9.39 1.35
CA LYS A 262 -7.66 10.30 0.68
C LYS A 262 -9.12 9.87 0.77
N SER A 263 -9.38 8.58 0.98
CA SER A 263 -10.72 7.98 1.06
C SER A 263 -11.26 7.89 2.47
N THR A 264 -10.39 7.68 3.47
CA THR A 264 -10.82 7.41 4.85
C THR A 264 -10.35 8.44 5.87
N GLY A 265 -9.28 9.19 5.58
CA GLY A 265 -8.61 10.07 6.54
C GLY A 265 -7.73 9.34 7.54
N ALA A 266 -7.55 8.02 7.39
CA ALA A 266 -6.62 7.25 8.21
C ALA A 266 -5.19 7.77 8.04
N LEU A 267 -4.44 7.82 9.15
CA LEU A 267 -3.10 8.37 9.20
C LEU A 267 -2.07 7.26 9.38
N PHE A 268 -0.97 7.38 8.65
CA PHE A 268 0.17 6.50 8.74
C PHE A 268 1.45 7.33 8.85
N PHE A 269 2.42 6.84 9.59
CA PHE A 269 3.77 7.40 9.61
C PHE A 269 4.67 6.60 8.69
N LYS A 270 5.46 7.32 7.91
CA LYS A 270 6.65 6.79 7.24
C LYS A 270 7.87 7.10 8.10
N TYR A 271 8.54 6.03 8.52
CA TYR A 271 9.75 6.09 9.33
C TYR A 271 10.98 5.61 8.54
N GLY A 272 12.17 5.89 9.06
CA GLY A 272 13.43 5.65 8.36
C GLY A 272 13.66 6.75 7.32
N THR A 273 14.79 7.46 7.44
CA THR A 273 15.18 8.53 6.51
C THR A 273 15.89 7.97 5.28
N ASN A 274 15.95 8.77 4.20
CA ASN A 274 16.66 8.52 2.94
C ASN A 274 18.20 8.43 3.12
N GLY A 275 18.67 7.55 4.00
CA GLY A 275 20.07 7.28 4.22
C GLY A 275 20.60 6.32 3.16
N THR A 276 21.40 6.82 2.23
CA THR A 276 22.28 6.00 1.41
C THR A 276 23.38 5.40 2.29
N GLY A 277 23.11 4.21 2.86
CA GLY A 277 24.13 3.26 3.31
C GLY A 277 24.84 3.57 4.64
N GLY A 278 24.97 2.54 5.47
CA GLY A 278 25.89 2.53 6.60
C GLY A 278 25.48 1.58 7.71
N SER A 279 25.64 0.27 7.47
CA SER A 279 26.02 -0.79 8.42
C SER A 279 25.51 -0.79 9.89
N ALA A 280 24.39 -0.16 10.20
CA ALA A 280 23.68 -0.24 11.47
C ALA A 280 22.20 -0.56 11.22
N SER A 281 21.48 -1.01 12.25
CA SER A 281 20.10 -1.52 12.23
C SER A 281 19.12 -0.59 11.49
N TYR A 282 19.06 -0.72 10.17
CA TYR A 282 18.16 0.02 9.32
C TYR A 282 16.76 -0.59 9.44
N MET A 283 15.85 0.17 10.04
CA MET A 283 14.42 -0.16 10.08
C MET A 283 13.65 0.99 9.45
N GLU A 284 13.13 0.74 8.25
CA GLU A 284 12.26 1.65 7.52
C GLU A 284 10.86 1.02 7.41
N GLY A 285 9.81 1.84 7.35
CA GLY A 285 8.48 1.30 7.07
C GLY A 285 7.35 2.30 7.23
N ILE A 286 6.15 1.84 6.86
CA ILE A 286 4.89 2.55 7.01
C ILE A 286 4.06 1.83 8.06
N TYR A 287 3.55 2.58 9.04
CA TYR A 287 2.75 2.04 10.14
C TYR A 287 1.58 2.98 10.44
N PRO A 288 0.43 2.45 10.92
CA PRO A 288 -0.67 3.29 11.34
C PRO A 288 -0.26 4.21 12.49
N VAL A 289 -0.82 5.41 12.53
CA VAL A 289 -0.66 6.32 13.66
C VAL A 289 -1.55 5.87 14.81
N ASP A 290 -0.94 5.49 15.94
CA ASP A 290 -1.64 5.34 17.22
C ASP A 290 -1.39 6.54 18.11
N VAL A 291 -2.38 7.42 18.23
CA VAL A 291 -2.33 8.64 19.05
C VAL A 291 -2.35 8.36 20.56
N ASN A 292 -2.63 7.12 20.96
CA ASN A 292 -2.64 6.67 22.35
C ASN A 292 -1.37 5.90 22.74
N ASP A 293 -0.46 5.68 21.79
CA ASP A 293 0.85 5.09 22.06
C ASP A 293 1.72 6.11 22.79
N ILE A 294 2.17 5.75 24.00
CA ILE A 294 3.07 6.57 24.81
C ILE A 294 4.47 6.63 24.23
N ASP A 295 4.83 5.73 23.33
CA ASP A 295 6.11 5.65 22.64
C ASP A 295 6.06 6.21 21.20
N VAL A 296 4.96 6.87 20.80
CA VAL A 296 4.71 7.35 19.42
C VAL A 296 5.83 8.21 18.83
N PHE A 297 6.52 9.02 19.64
CA PHE A 297 7.65 9.87 19.21
C PHE A 297 9.02 9.33 19.61
N THR A 298 9.15 8.05 19.95
CA THR A 298 10.44 7.48 20.39
C THR A 298 11.37 7.12 19.24
N ARG A 299 10.83 6.51 18.19
CA ARG A 299 11.58 6.11 17.00
C ARG A 299 12.17 7.33 16.30
N ASP A 300 13.40 7.22 15.84
CA ASP A 300 14.19 8.28 15.18
C ASP A 300 14.57 9.51 16.05
N TYR A 301 13.78 9.86 17.08
CA TYR A 301 14.08 10.98 17.98
C TYR A 301 14.92 10.60 19.20
N PHE A 302 14.64 9.43 19.79
CA PHE A 302 15.30 8.96 21.02
C PHE A 302 15.96 7.58 20.86
N ALA A 303 15.52 6.79 19.87
CA ALA A 303 15.96 5.42 19.63
C ALA A 303 16.61 5.25 18.24
N GLY A 304 17.47 6.20 17.86
CA GLY A 304 18.25 6.17 16.61
C GLY A 304 19.70 5.74 16.81
#